data_AF-A0A969JWR7-F1
#
_entry.id   AF-A0A969JWR7-F1
#
_cell.length_a   1.000
_cell.length_b   1.000
_cell.length_c   1.000
_cell.angle_alpha   90.00
_cell.angle_beta   90.00
_cell.angle_gamma   90.00
#
_symmetry.space_group_name_H-M   'P 1'
#
loop_
_entity.id
_entity.type
_entity.pdbx_description
1 polymer ?
#
loop_
_entity_poly.entity_id
_entity_poly.type
_entity_poly.pdbx_seq_one_letter_code
_entity_poly.pdbx_strand_id
1 'polypeptide(L)' 'MKMFTPLALKDFNSAEAEVYPAEQRFEVTRINNTSGRQVNVGDLLFVVKPL' A
#
# COMPACT_ATOMS: atom_id res chain seq x y z
N MET A 1 -17.47 -9.52 12.47
CA MET A 1 -16.37 -10.10 11.66
C MET A 1 -15.45 -8.96 11.23
N LYS A 2 -14.13 -9.07 11.38
CA LYS A 2 -13.21 -8.09 10.78
C LYS A 2 -13.17 -8.34 9.27
N MET A 3 -13.74 -7.43 8.50
CA MET A 3 -13.65 -7.45 7.04
C MET A 3 -12.33 -6.82 6.65
N PHE A 4 -11.52 -7.55 5.89
CA PHE A 4 -10.34 -7.00 5.24
C PHE A 4 -10.76 -6.58 3.83
N THR A 5 -10.65 -5.31 3.52
CA THR A 5 -10.88 -4.82 2.16
C THR A 5 -9.58 -4.98 1.38
N PRO A 6 -9.58 -5.68 0.23
CA PRO A 6 -8.42 -5.72 -0.63
C PRO A 6 -8.13 -4.31 -1.15
N LEU A 7 -6.86 -3.90 -1.13
CA LEU A 7 -6.39 -2.61 -1.64
C LEU A 7 -5.30 -2.86 -2.69
N ALA A 8 -5.36 -2.11 -3.79
CA ALA A 8 -4.34 -2.03 -4.82
C ALA A 8 -3.62 -0.67 -4.78
N LEU A 9 -2.38 -0.60 -5.29
CA LEU A 9 -1.61 0.66 -5.30
C LEU A 9 -2.34 1.79 -6.04
N LYS A 10 -3.05 1.46 -7.13
CA LYS A 10 -3.87 2.42 -7.89
C LYS A 10 -4.98 3.07 -7.06
N ASP A 11 -5.42 2.44 -5.97
CA ASP A 11 -6.49 2.97 -5.12
C ASP A 11 -5.99 4.16 -4.27
N PHE A 12 -4.68 4.39 -4.22
CA PHE A 12 -4.05 5.55 -3.60
C PHE A 12 -3.82 6.71 -4.59
N ASN A 13 -4.12 6.54 -5.88
CA ASN A 13 -4.12 7.64 -6.83
C ASN A 13 -5.32 8.56 -6.56
N SER A 14 -5.14 9.86 -6.76
CA SER A 14 -6.23 10.84 -6.73
C SER A 14 -6.51 11.36 -8.14
N ALA A 15 -7.62 12.06 -8.32
CA ALA A 15 -7.94 12.70 -9.61
C ALA A 15 -6.87 13.72 -10.06
N GLU A 16 -6.09 14.24 -9.11
CA GLU A 16 -5.07 15.27 -9.33
C GLU A 16 -3.65 14.69 -9.41
N ALA A 17 -3.44 13.46 -8.94
CA ALA A 17 -2.11 12.85 -8.88
C ALA A 17 -2.15 11.33 -9.10
N GLU A 18 -1.46 10.90 -10.16
CA GLU A 18 -1.13 9.50 -10.40
C GLU A 18 0.24 9.19 -9.78
N VAL A 19 0.22 8.65 -8.55
CA VAL A 19 1.43 8.28 -7.80
C VAL A 19 1.90 6.87 -8.17
N TYR A 20 0.96 6.00 -8.53
CA TYR A 20 1.20 4.62 -8.92
C TYR A 20 0.63 4.39 -10.33
N PRO A 21 1.43 4.61 -11.39
CA PRO A 21 1.00 4.41 -12.77
C PRO A 21 0.59 2.96 -13.05
N ALA A 22 -0.47 2.76 -13.82
CA ALA A 22 -1.03 1.43 -14.09
C ALA A 22 -0.06 0.47 -14.80
N GLU A 23 0.81 1.00 -15.65
CA GLU A 23 1.80 0.23 -16.43
C GLU A 23 3.12 0.00 -15.65
N GLN A 24 3.29 0.65 -14.49
CA GLN A 24 4.50 0.52 -13.69
C GLN A 24 4.35 -0.66 -12.71
N ARG A 25 5.35 -1.55 -12.72
CA ARG A 25 5.44 -2.62 -11.72
C ARG A 25 6.27 -2.16 -10.54
N PHE A 26 5.91 -2.67 -9.37
CA PHE A 26 6.57 -2.35 -8.11
C PHE A 26 6.94 -3.62 -7.36
N GLU A 27 8.09 -3.60 -6.70
CA GLU A 27 8.57 -4.65 -5.82
C GLU A 27 8.46 -4.19 -4.37
N VAL A 28 7.90 -5.04 -3.50
CA VAL A 28 7.92 -4.81 -2.05
C VAL A 28 9.32 -5.11 -1.53
N THR A 29 10.03 -4.08 -1.07
CA THR A 29 11.40 -4.21 -0.54
C THR A 29 11.43 -4.45 0.95
N ARG A 30 10.35 -4.09 1.66
CA ARG A 30 10.25 -4.23 3.11
C ARG A 30 8.78 -4.32 3.52
N ILE A 31 8.49 -5.27 4.40
CA ILE A 31 7.22 -5.36 5.11
C ILE A 31 7.50 -5.04 6.58
N ASN A 32 6.83 -4.03 7.12
CA ASN A 32 6.85 -3.75 8.54
C ASN A 32 5.79 -4.63 9.20
N ASN A 33 6.24 -5.77 9.72
CA ASN A 33 5.36 -6.76 10.31
C ASN A 33 4.77 -6.24 11.63
N THR A 34 3.45 -6.02 11.66
CA THR A 34 2.70 -5.63 12.85
C THR A 34 1.90 -6.79 13.46
N SER A 35 2.25 -8.05 13.17
CA SER A 35 1.62 -9.31 13.66
C SER A 35 0.50 -9.13 14.70
N GLY A 36 -0.75 -9.10 14.23
CA GLY A 36 -1.95 -9.07 15.08
C GLY A 36 -2.30 -7.73 15.71
N ARG A 37 -1.48 -6.68 15.55
CA ARG A 37 -1.75 -5.34 16.05
C ARG A 37 -2.71 -4.59 15.12
N GLN A 38 -3.52 -3.72 15.72
CA GLN A 38 -4.28 -2.73 14.99
C GLN A 38 -3.31 -1.73 14.36
N VAL A 39 -3.50 -1.45 13.08
CA VAL A 39 -2.79 -0.39 12.35
C VAL A 39 -3.53 0.93 12.55
N ASN A 40 -2.79 2.01 12.69
CA ASN A 40 -3.31 3.37 12.81
C ASN A 40 -3.10 4.15 11.51
N VAL A 41 -3.85 5.24 11.37
CA VAL A 41 -3.61 6.21 10.29
C VAL A 41 -2.21 6.81 10.48
N GLY A 42 -1.40 6.77 9.43
CA GLY A 42 -0.01 7.24 9.45
C GLY A 42 1.03 6.14 9.67
N ASP A 43 0.63 4.90 9.96
CA ASP A 43 1.59 3.79 10.08
C ASP A 43 2.20 3.42 8.73
N LEU A 44 3.53 3.26 8.69
CA LEU A 44 4.23 2.71 7.53
C LEU A 44 4.16 1.18 7.54
N LEU A 45 3.36 0.60 6.64
CA LEU A 45 3.12 -0.84 6.59
C LEU A 45 4.12 -1.58 5.71
N PHE A 46 4.50 -1.01 4.58
CA PHE A 46 5.46 -1.60 3.64
C PHE A 46 6.11 -0.53 2.78
N VAL A 47 7.25 -0.87 2.19
CA VAL A 47 7.98 -0.01 1.24
C VAL A 47 8.02 -0.72 -0.10
N VAL A 48 7.71 0.03 -1.16
CA VAL A 48 7.83 -0.43 -2.54
C VAL A 48 8.85 0.42 -3.30
N LYS A 49 9.50 -0.19 -4.28
CA LYS A 49 10.28 0.52 -5.29
C LYS A 49 9.77 0.15 -6.69
N PRO A 50 9.91 1.03 -7.69
CA PRO A 50 9.72 0.65 -9.09
C PRO A 50 10.65 -0.53 -9.44
N LEU A 51 10.12 -1.48 -10.21
CA LEU A 51 10.93 -2.46 -10.93
C LEU A 51 11.62 -1.82 -12.13
#